data_AF-A0A0L0VRN8-F1
#
_entry.id   AF-A0A0L0VRN8-F1
#
_cell.length_a   1.000
_cell.length_b   1.000
_cell.length_c   1.000
_cell.angle_alpha   90.00
_cell.angle_beta   90.00
_cell.angle_gamma   90.00
#
_symmetry.space_group_name_H-M   'P 1'
#
loop_
_entity.id
_entity.type
_entity.pdbx_description
1 polymer ?
#
loop_
_entity_poly.entity_id
_entity_poly.type
_entity_poly.pdbx_seq_one_letter_code
_entity_poly.pdbx_strand_id
1 'polypeptide(L)'
;MRLDQSLRRLTSLAIATSISLKSSISATAFDVAPEAIELTKSDTGLELSPNAKQIFKPNPMDAEAHLKTSRMRYDELHVKIQKSVTEGKLIHVEDGEGDDLWQNILGVRKGMTPNKVFLHGGYWKVREECANIMWDHVVNTFGIEKPEIMTLHGSTHGSLQAFDHAEGGGLIEPSVIKDLQQSSLDLGHEDYVKKVDKAHQSLRETLNNNDFTTIALKTAPAGLVDIIEEFKDKLAIIWTGPVERAPRLSSWETKYNYYQAPEEGDKLLDMKVPIVIVSPWMGNARMNSIVDKEFMPRYRSLLPKDAPYVPTDDSFPGFNNLANIQNPNAKFSNYVFHLADGLRDQITTSAHEKGAVYDKEVEDLLSKNLGREELEKGLEAINMKRSRLHLGHRWITLSQLNTKDKTFREFCPVDHAVQLVTDPGMKDSVKEVIEVEMKRPDKFNNEYAIDVRPKQGSNVYIISQMDSGLLEEEVQSMVGWMADGEKPMDLLQAESTKTHSRELDATSSESDAPVAKRRRLTETVRQNPPEP
;
A
#
# COMPACT_ATOMS: atom_id res chain seq x y z
N MET A 1 -51.10 9.87 -38.94
CA MET A 1 -50.59 9.46 -37.61
C MET A 1 -49.35 8.54 -37.63
N ARG A 2 -49.00 7.82 -38.72
CA ARG A 2 -47.79 6.97 -38.74
C ARG A 2 -46.48 7.66 -39.15
N LEU A 3 -46.51 8.84 -39.78
CA LEU A 3 -45.29 9.58 -40.17
C LEU A 3 -44.59 10.29 -38.99
N ASP A 4 -45.34 10.67 -37.94
CA ASP A 4 -44.85 11.52 -36.85
C ASP A 4 -44.02 10.73 -35.81
N GLN A 5 -44.30 9.44 -35.64
CA GLN A 5 -43.48 8.54 -34.79
C GLN A 5 -42.16 8.15 -35.47
N SER A 6 -42.14 8.04 -36.80
CA SER A 6 -40.91 7.74 -37.56
C SER A 6 -39.94 8.91 -37.57
N LEU A 7 -40.45 10.14 -37.67
CA LEU A 7 -39.63 11.35 -37.54
C LEU A 7 -39.04 11.47 -36.13
N ARG A 8 -39.83 11.29 -35.06
CA ARG A 8 -39.31 11.35 -33.67
C ARG A 8 -38.24 10.29 -33.38
N ARG A 9 -38.39 9.07 -33.93
CA ARG A 9 -37.35 8.03 -33.82
C ARG A 9 -36.07 8.39 -34.56
N LEU A 10 -36.16 9.03 -35.73
CA LEU A 10 -34.99 9.50 -36.48
C LEU A 10 -34.28 10.67 -35.78
N THR A 11 -35.02 11.60 -35.15
CA THR A 11 -34.42 12.71 -34.38
C THR A 11 -33.76 12.22 -33.08
N SER A 12 -34.39 11.28 -32.36
CA SER A 12 -33.81 10.66 -31.16
C SER A 12 -32.58 9.81 -31.46
N LEU A 13 -32.59 9.07 -32.59
CA LEU A 13 -31.42 8.30 -33.04
C LEU A 13 -30.27 9.23 -33.44
N ALA A 14 -30.54 10.31 -34.19
CA ALA A 14 -29.52 11.30 -34.57
C ALA A 14 -28.91 12.02 -33.35
N ILE A 15 -29.68 12.32 -32.30
CA ILE A 15 -29.16 12.90 -31.05
C ILE A 15 -28.31 11.88 -30.28
N ALA A 16 -28.74 10.62 -30.19
CA ALA A 16 -27.97 9.54 -29.58
C ALA A 16 -26.66 9.24 -30.34
N THR A 17 -26.67 9.28 -31.68
CA THR A 17 -25.46 9.14 -32.50
C THR A 17 -24.54 10.36 -32.39
N SER A 18 -25.09 11.58 -32.22
CA SER A 18 -24.29 12.80 -32.03
C SER A 18 -23.61 12.88 -30.66
N ILE A 19 -24.27 12.37 -29.61
CA ILE A 19 -23.73 12.27 -28.26
C ILE A 19 -22.69 11.13 -28.21
N SER A 20 -22.97 9.99 -28.85
CA SER A 20 -22.04 8.86 -28.98
C SER A 20 -20.81 9.19 -29.84
N LEU A 21 -20.95 9.99 -30.91
CA LEU A 21 -19.80 10.51 -31.66
C LEU A 21 -18.99 11.54 -30.86
N LYS A 22 -19.61 12.37 -30.02
CA LYS A 22 -18.85 13.30 -29.16
C LYS A 22 -18.06 12.59 -28.06
N SER A 23 -18.59 11.51 -27.48
CA SER A 23 -17.83 10.65 -26.57
C SER A 23 -16.75 9.83 -27.30
N SER A 24 -16.93 9.53 -28.58
CA SER A 24 -15.94 8.81 -29.40
C SER A 24 -14.86 9.71 -30.03
N ILE A 25 -15.16 10.98 -30.32
CA ILE A 25 -14.21 11.96 -30.88
C ILE A 25 -13.33 12.57 -29.77
N SER A 26 -13.78 12.57 -28.52
CA SER A 26 -12.91 12.87 -27.38
C SER A 26 -11.76 11.85 -27.21
N ALA A 27 -11.79 10.70 -27.91
CA ALA A 27 -10.72 9.70 -27.91
C ALA A 27 -9.69 9.90 -29.04
N THR A 28 -9.81 10.95 -29.88
CA THR A 28 -8.86 11.21 -30.99
C THR A 28 -8.33 12.64 -31.09
N ALA A 29 -8.67 13.53 -30.16
CA ALA A 29 -7.97 14.81 -30.01
C ALA A 29 -6.66 14.61 -29.21
N PHE A 30 -5.66 14.05 -29.88
CA PHE A 30 -4.26 14.23 -29.52
C PHE A 30 -3.88 15.72 -29.66
N ASP A 31 -2.97 16.17 -28.79
CA ASP A 31 -2.45 17.54 -28.66
C ASP A 31 -3.43 18.57 -28.10
N VAL A 32 -3.53 18.63 -26.77
CA VAL A 32 -3.07 19.74 -25.91
C VAL A 32 -3.05 19.19 -24.48
N ALA A 33 -1.89 19.18 -23.81
CA ALA A 33 -1.84 18.95 -22.36
C ALA A 33 -2.57 20.11 -21.65
N PRO A 34 -3.71 19.89 -20.98
CA PRO A 34 -4.32 20.94 -20.19
C PRO A 34 -3.71 20.90 -18.79
N GLU A 35 -3.00 21.98 -18.48
CA GLU A 35 -2.65 22.51 -17.16
C GLU A 35 -2.98 21.57 -16.00
N ALA A 36 -1.92 20.96 -15.45
CA ALA A 36 -1.94 20.47 -14.08
C ALA A 36 -2.52 21.58 -13.21
N ILE A 37 -3.67 21.30 -12.60
CA ILE A 37 -4.35 22.18 -11.66
C ILE A 37 -3.28 22.74 -10.71
N GLU A 38 -3.15 24.06 -10.65
CA GLU A 38 -2.26 24.83 -9.78
C GLU A 38 -2.53 24.52 -8.29
N LEU A 39 -2.19 23.32 -7.82
CA LEU A 39 -2.14 22.95 -6.41
C LEU A 39 -0.78 23.27 -5.78
N THR A 40 0.13 23.87 -6.54
CA THR A 40 1.49 24.25 -6.14
C THR A 40 1.65 25.71 -5.72
N LYS A 41 0.60 26.54 -5.71
CA LYS A 41 0.73 27.92 -5.24
C LYS A 41 0.17 28.11 -3.83
N SER A 42 1.13 28.30 -2.93
CA SER A 42 1.04 28.78 -1.56
C SER A 42 0.27 30.11 -1.50
N ASP A 43 -0.83 30.12 -0.76
CA ASP A 43 -1.33 31.31 -0.09
C ASP A 43 -1.12 31.06 1.41
N THR A 44 -0.32 31.93 2.04
CA THR A 44 0.21 31.91 3.42
C THR A 44 1.60 31.27 3.59
N GLY A 45 2.48 31.93 4.35
CA GLY A 45 3.93 31.67 4.49
C GLY A 45 4.35 30.35 5.13
N LEU A 46 3.45 29.37 5.24
CA LEU A 46 3.73 27.97 5.58
C LEU A 46 3.30 27.10 4.41
N GLU A 47 4.26 26.45 3.74
CA GLU A 47 3.98 25.48 2.69
C GLU A 47 3.47 24.15 3.28
N LEU A 48 2.21 24.14 3.75
CA LEU A 48 1.52 22.93 4.22
C LEU A 48 1.37 21.93 3.07
N SER A 49 1.57 20.64 3.35
CA SER A 49 1.26 19.60 2.37
C SER A 49 -0.24 19.62 2.00
N PRO A 50 -0.63 19.08 0.84
CA PRO A 50 -2.03 18.97 0.48
C PRO A 50 -2.90 18.22 1.51
N ASN A 51 -2.32 17.25 2.23
CA ASN A 51 -3.01 16.54 3.32
C ASN A 51 -3.15 17.40 4.57
N ALA A 52 -2.09 18.10 4.96
CA ALA A 52 -2.16 19.08 6.04
C ALA A 52 -3.22 20.15 5.78
N LYS A 53 -3.27 20.68 4.56
CA LYS A 53 -4.31 21.63 4.13
C LYS A 53 -5.71 21.05 4.34
N GLN A 54 -5.96 19.79 3.96
CA GLN A 54 -7.27 19.15 4.15
C GLN A 54 -7.61 18.94 5.63
N ILE A 55 -6.63 18.61 6.48
CA ILE A 55 -6.81 18.44 7.93
C ILE A 55 -7.12 19.79 8.61
N PHE A 56 -6.33 20.83 8.33
CA PHE A 56 -6.44 22.12 9.02
C PHE A 56 -7.55 23.03 8.47
N LYS A 57 -7.91 22.93 7.18
CA LYS A 57 -8.93 23.80 6.56
C LYS A 57 -10.29 23.80 7.29
N PRO A 58 -10.88 22.66 7.69
CA PRO A 58 -12.15 22.67 8.43
C PRO A 58 -12.01 23.06 9.91
N ASN A 59 -10.80 23.02 10.48
CA ASN A 59 -10.52 23.25 11.90
C ASN A 59 -9.29 24.15 12.07
N PRO A 60 -9.43 25.47 11.87
CA PRO A 60 -8.30 26.39 11.88
C PRO A 60 -7.67 26.47 13.28
N MET A 61 -6.40 26.12 13.35
CA MET A 61 -5.51 26.32 14.50
C MET A 61 -4.13 26.72 14.00
N ASP A 62 -3.21 27.05 14.91
CA ASP A 62 -1.82 27.34 14.56
C ASP A 62 -1.13 26.07 14.01
N ALA A 63 -1.15 25.92 12.69
CA ALA A 63 -0.61 24.76 11.99
C ALA A 63 0.90 24.61 12.21
N GLU A 64 1.66 25.71 12.30
CA GLU A 64 3.11 25.67 12.53
C GLU A 64 3.44 25.12 13.92
N ALA A 65 2.80 25.67 14.95
CA ALA A 65 2.99 25.20 16.33
C ALA A 65 2.53 23.74 16.50
N HIS A 66 1.43 23.36 15.84
CA HIS A 66 0.90 22.00 15.85
C HIS A 66 1.84 21.01 15.17
N LEU A 67 2.35 21.34 13.97
CA LEU A 67 3.31 20.51 13.24
C LEU A 67 4.61 20.32 14.02
N LYS A 68 5.14 21.38 14.61
CA LYS A 68 6.35 21.31 15.45
C LYS A 68 6.16 20.37 16.64
N THR A 69 5.02 20.50 17.34
CA THR A 69 4.71 19.64 18.49
C THR A 69 4.48 18.19 18.07
N SER A 70 3.72 17.99 16.98
CA SER A 70 3.46 16.66 16.41
C SER A 70 4.75 15.95 16.04
N ARG A 71 5.69 16.68 15.43
CA ARG A 71 7.01 16.14 15.06
C ARG A 71 7.81 15.69 16.27
N MET A 72 7.89 16.51 17.32
CA MET A 72 8.64 16.15 18.54
C MET A 72 8.10 14.87 19.18
N ARG A 73 6.78 14.76 19.36
CA ARG A 73 6.14 13.58 19.96
C ARG A 73 6.22 12.35 19.06
N TYR A 74 6.10 12.54 17.75
CA TYR A 74 6.35 11.47 16.78
C TYR A 74 7.79 10.95 16.87
N ASP A 75 8.79 11.83 16.92
CA ASP A 75 10.20 11.42 17.02
C ASP A 75 10.47 10.65 18.33
N GLU A 76 9.83 11.02 19.44
CA GLU A 76 9.88 10.26 20.71
C GLU A 76 9.26 8.86 20.58
N LEU A 77 8.10 8.74 19.90
CA LEU A 77 7.47 7.46 19.60
C LEU A 77 8.33 6.63 18.65
N HIS A 78 8.90 7.25 17.62
CA HIS A 78 9.72 6.60 16.60
C HIS A 78 10.95 5.96 17.23
N VAL A 79 11.60 6.59 18.22
CA VAL A 79 12.71 5.96 18.97
C VAL A 79 12.28 4.65 19.64
N LYS A 80 11.07 4.59 20.22
CA LYS A 80 10.54 3.36 20.84
C LYS A 80 10.24 2.28 19.80
N ILE A 81 9.65 2.67 18.68
CA ILE A 81 9.40 1.78 17.53
C ILE A 81 10.73 1.19 17.03
N GLN A 82 11.71 2.04 16.75
CA GLN A 82 13.03 1.64 16.24
C GLN A 82 13.76 0.69 17.18
N LYS A 83 13.72 0.98 18.49
CA LYS A 83 14.27 0.08 19.51
C LYS A 83 13.58 -1.29 19.49
N SER A 84 12.25 -1.30 19.48
CA SER A 84 11.45 -2.53 19.45
C SER A 84 11.70 -3.36 18.19
N VAL A 85 11.76 -2.73 17.02
CA VAL A 85 12.09 -3.41 15.75
C VAL A 85 13.51 -4.00 15.79
N THR A 86 14.51 -3.23 16.22
CA THR A 86 15.91 -3.69 16.32
C THR A 86 16.08 -4.83 17.32
N GLU A 87 15.28 -4.86 18.39
CA GLU A 87 15.25 -5.94 19.38
C GLU A 87 14.43 -7.17 18.93
N GLY A 88 13.94 -7.20 17.69
CA GLY A 88 13.15 -8.32 17.15
C GLY A 88 11.73 -8.41 17.71
N LYS A 89 11.18 -7.30 18.23
CA LYS A 89 9.83 -7.20 18.80
C LYS A 89 8.84 -6.60 17.81
N LEU A 90 8.94 -7.02 16.55
CA LEU A 90 8.08 -6.62 15.44
C LEU A 90 7.11 -7.73 15.10
N ILE A 91 5.82 -7.41 15.07
CA ILE A 91 4.74 -8.29 14.65
C ILE A 91 4.13 -7.74 13.36
N HIS A 92 3.89 -8.60 12.37
CA HIS A 92 3.07 -8.25 11.21
C HIS A 92 1.66 -8.85 11.35
N VAL A 93 0.65 -8.08 10.96
CA VAL A 93 -0.72 -8.56 10.77
C VAL A 93 -1.09 -8.28 9.32
N GLU A 94 -1.26 -9.34 8.53
CA GLU A 94 -1.32 -9.30 7.06
C GLU A 94 -2.48 -10.13 6.50
N ASP A 95 -2.96 -9.78 5.31
CA ASP A 95 -4.01 -10.51 4.59
C ASP A 95 -3.52 -11.19 3.30
N GLY A 96 -2.20 -11.24 3.10
CA GLY A 96 -1.56 -12.10 2.11
C GLY A 96 -1.61 -11.56 0.69
N GLU A 97 -1.92 -10.28 0.52
CA GLU A 97 -1.87 -9.59 -0.77
C GLU A 97 -0.42 -9.45 -1.27
N GLY A 98 -0.26 -9.06 -2.55
CA GLY A 98 1.06 -8.96 -3.17
C GLY A 98 1.97 -7.93 -2.49
N ASP A 99 1.40 -6.86 -1.94
CA ASP A 99 2.12 -5.80 -1.23
C ASP A 99 2.56 -6.21 0.18
N ASP A 100 1.80 -7.06 0.88
CA ASP A 100 2.25 -7.71 2.10
C ASP A 100 3.55 -8.51 1.88
N LEU A 101 3.53 -9.38 0.88
CA LEU A 101 4.65 -10.27 0.55
C LEU A 101 5.88 -9.46 0.14
N TRP A 102 5.67 -8.41 -0.65
CA TRP A 102 6.73 -7.53 -1.11
C TRP A 102 7.33 -6.72 0.06
N GLN A 103 6.48 -6.17 0.93
CA GLN A 103 6.91 -5.46 2.13
C GLN A 103 7.73 -6.36 3.06
N ASN A 104 7.35 -7.64 3.24
CA ASN A 104 8.10 -8.60 4.05
C ASN A 104 9.55 -8.73 3.57
N ILE A 105 9.78 -8.83 2.25
CA ILE A 105 11.14 -8.91 1.69
C ILE A 105 11.90 -7.60 1.84
N LEU A 106 11.24 -6.44 1.67
CA LEU A 106 11.87 -5.14 1.89
C LEU A 106 12.38 -5.00 3.34
N GLY A 107 11.58 -5.44 4.32
CA GLY A 107 11.98 -5.48 5.72
C GLY A 107 13.19 -6.40 5.95
N VAL A 108 13.12 -7.65 5.48
CA VAL A 108 14.18 -8.65 5.63
C VAL A 108 15.51 -8.18 5.03
N ARG A 109 15.49 -7.56 3.85
CA ARG A 109 16.71 -7.03 3.19
C ARG A 109 17.39 -5.90 3.98
N LYS A 110 16.71 -5.35 4.98
CA LYS A 110 17.20 -4.34 5.91
C LYS A 110 17.42 -4.87 7.33
N GLY A 111 17.38 -6.19 7.50
CA GLY A 111 17.56 -6.85 8.81
C GLY A 111 16.33 -6.72 9.71
N MET A 112 15.18 -6.35 9.17
CA MET A 112 13.92 -6.20 9.92
C MET A 112 13.01 -7.36 9.62
N THR A 113 13.20 -8.44 10.37
CA THR A 113 12.34 -9.63 10.31
C THR A 113 11.32 -9.56 11.46
N PRO A 114 10.01 -9.69 11.19
CA PRO A 114 9.05 -9.88 12.27
C PRO A 114 9.33 -11.19 13.00
N ASN A 115 9.07 -11.26 14.30
CA ASN A 115 9.13 -12.52 15.04
C ASN A 115 7.82 -13.33 14.91
N LYS A 116 6.72 -12.64 14.57
CA LYS A 116 5.41 -13.24 14.33
C LYS A 116 4.68 -12.59 13.16
N VAL A 117 3.93 -13.41 12.47
CA VAL A 117 3.05 -13.03 11.36
C VAL A 117 1.67 -13.58 11.65
N PHE A 118 0.71 -12.68 11.88
CA PHE A 118 -0.68 -13.01 12.06
C PHE A 118 -1.44 -12.81 10.75
N LEU A 119 -2.11 -13.87 10.31
CA LEU A 119 -2.88 -13.88 9.07
C LEU A 119 -4.33 -13.50 9.35
N HIS A 120 -4.87 -12.62 8.52
CA HIS A 120 -6.22 -12.09 8.63
C HIS A 120 -7.00 -12.32 7.32
N GLY A 121 -8.27 -12.68 7.44
CA GLY A 121 -9.23 -12.75 6.34
C GLY A 121 -9.07 -13.97 5.42
N GLY A 122 -9.75 -13.88 4.28
CA GLY A 122 -9.70 -14.82 3.16
C GLY A 122 -10.04 -16.27 3.50
N TYR A 123 -9.61 -17.16 2.61
CA TYR A 123 -9.65 -18.59 2.85
C TYR A 123 -8.48 -18.97 3.77
N TRP A 124 -8.71 -18.94 5.08
CA TRP A 124 -7.65 -19.01 6.08
C TRP A 124 -6.65 -20.17 5.90
N LYS A 125 -7.08 -21.34 5.39
CA LYS A 125 -6.17 -22.47 5.10
C LYS A 125 -5.32 -22.25 3.86
N VAL A 126 -5.89 -21.64 2.81
CA VAL A 126 -5.12 -21.27 1.61
C VAL A 126 -4.06 -20.24 2.00
N ARG A 127 -4.46 -19.23 2.77
CA ARG A 127 -3.58 -18.18 3.27
C ARG A 127 -2.45 -18.72 4.14
N GLU A 128 -2.78 -19.58 5.10
CA GLU A 128 -1.79 -20.25 5.95
C GLU A 128 -0.78 -21.03 5.11
N GLU A 129 -1.24 -21.79 4.12
CA GLU A 129 -0.36 -22.56 3.23
C GLU A 129 0.54 -21.64 2.39
N CYS A 130 -0.03 -20.60 1.76
CA CYS A 130 0.73 -19.64 0.95
C CYS A 130 1.79 -18.91 1.79
N ALA A 131 1.42 -18.41 2.96
CA ALA A 131 2.33 -17.74 3.88
C ALA A 131 3.46 -18.67 4.30
N ASN A 132 3.17 -19.94 4.62
CA ASN A 132 4.20 -20.91 5.00
C ASN A 132 5.21 -21.15 3.87
N ILE A 133 4.75 -21.39 2.65
CA ILE A 133 5.62 -21.62 1.49
C ILE A 133 6.47 -20.38 1.19
N MET A 134 5.87 -19.19 1.26
CA MET A 134 6.58 -17.94 0.99
C MET A 134 7.61 -17.61 2.06
N TRP A 135 7.30 -17.78 3.34
CA TRP A 135 8.29 -17.59 4.41
C TRP A 135 9.39 -18.65 4.39
N ASP A 136 9.10 -19.90 4.01
CA ASP A 136 10.15 -20.90 3.78
C ASP A 136 11.09 -20.48 2.64
N HIS A 137 10.54 -19.89 1.58
CA HIS A 137 11.36 -19.33 0.51
C HIS A 137 12.23 -18.17 1.00
N VAL A 138 11.66 -17.22 1.75
CA VAL A 138 12.39 -16.08 2.33
C VAL A 138 13.52 -16.57 3.25
N VAL A 139 13.26 -17.54 4.12
CA VAL A 139 14.27 -18.16 5.00
C VAL A 139 15.43 -18.74 4.20
N ASN A 140 15.13 -19.52 3.16
CA ASN A 140 16.17 -20.12 2.31
C ASN A 140 16.95 -19.09 1.49
N THR A 141 16.30 -18.02 1.06
CA THR A 141 16.90 -16.96 0.24
C THR A 141 17.80 -16.05 1.07
N PHE A 142 17.39 -15.69 2.29
CA PHE A 142 18.04 -14.64 3.09
C PHE A 142 18.78 -15.17 4.33
N GLY A 143 18.67 -16.46 4.65
CA GLY A 143 19.36 -17.08 5.78
C GLY A 143 18.87 -16.59 7.16
N ILE A 144 17.57 -16.30 7.28
CA ILE A 144 16.95 -15.76 8.50
C ILE A 144 16.16 -16.82 9.27
N GLU A 145 15.77 -16.51 10.51
CA GLU A 145 14.80 -17.32 11.25
C GLU A 145 13.38 -17.13 10.71
N LYS A 146 12.61 -18.22 10.60
CA LYS A 146 11.21 -18.16 10.18
C LYS A 146 10.36 -17.54 11.30
N PRO A 147 9.53 -16.52 11.03
CA PRO A 147 8.55 -16.06 12.01
C PRO A 147 7.56 -17.16 12.37
N GLU A 148 6.97 -17.08 13.57
CA GLU A 148 5.78 -17.88 13.86
C GLU A 148 4.60 -17.31 13.06
N ILE A 149 4.03 -18.14 12.17
CA ILE A 149 2.89 -17.78 11.32
C ILE A 149 1.62 -18.38 11.94
N MET A 150 0.60 -17.55 12.15
CA MET A 150 -0.63 -17.98 12.80
C MET A 150 -1.87 -17.30 12.22
N THR A 151 -2.97 -18.02 12.10
CA THR A 151 -4.27 -17.43 11.71
C THR A 151 -4.91 -16.71 12.90
N LEU A 152 -5.12 -15.40 12.77
CA LEU A 152 -5.80 -14.57 13.75
C LEU A 152 -7.30 -14.46 13.48
N HIS A 153 -7.67 -14.36 12.20
CA HIS A 153 -9.06 -14.21 11.77
C HIS A 153 -9.23 -14.73 10.34
N GLY A 154 -10.34 -15.39 10.03
CA GLY A 154 -10.70 -15.84 8.67
C GLY A 154 -11.93 -15.12 8.14
N SER A 155 -12.07 -15.01 6.82
CA SER A 155 -13.25 -14.37 6.22
C SER A 155 -14.47 -15.27 6.26
N THR A 156 -15.63 -14.69 6.57
CA THR A 156 -16.93 -15.33 6.31
C THR A 156 -17.22 -15.36 4.80
N HIS A 157 -18.11 -16.26 4.36
CA HIS A 157 -18.43 -16.43 2.93
C HIS A 157 -18.84 -15.11 2.23
N GLY A 158 -19.53 -14.20 2.93
CA GLY A 158 -19.95 -12.90 2.38
C GLY A 158 -18.88 -11.80 2.39
N SER A 159 -17.72 -12.05 3.01
CA SER A 159 -16.62 -11.08 3.15
C SER A 159 -15.43 -11.36 2.24
N LEU A 160 -15.48 -12.43 1.44
CA LEU A 160 -14.43 -12.77 0.48
C LEU A 160 -14.36 -11.75 -0.67
N GLN A 161 -13.14 -11.48 -1.13
CA GLN A 161 -12.81 -10.48 -2.14
C GLN A 161 -12.29 -11.09 -3.44
N ALA A 162 -12.15 -10.23 -4.46
CA ALA A 162 -11.57 -10.60 -5.74
C ALA A 162 -10.16 -11.21 -5.60
N PHE A 163 -9.30 -10.69 -4.71
CA PHE A 163 -7.96 -11.22 -4.51
C PHE A 163 -7.96 -12.56 -3.74
N ASP A 164 -8.88 -12.77 -2.79
CA ASP A 164 -9.02 -14.05 -2.07
C ASP A 164 -9.25 -15.23 -3.04
N HIS A 165 -9.89 -14.95 -4.18
CA HIS A 165 -10.12 -15.94 -5.24
C HIS A 165 -8.90 -16.16 -6.15
N ALA A 166 -7.93 -15.25 -6.15
CA ALA A 166 -6.66 -15.39 -6.87
C ALA A 166 -5.56 -16.08 -6.04
N GLU A 167 -5.72 -16.13 -4.71
CA GLU A 167 -4.75 -16.65 -3.77
C GLU A 167 -4.35 -18.11 -4.04
N GLY A 168 -3.07 -18.43 -3.85
CA GLY A 168 -2.48 -19.76 -4.09
C GLY A 168 -2.13 -20.08 -5.54
N GLY A 169 -2.67 -19.36 -6.52
CA GLY A 169 -2.34 -19.55 -7.94
C GLY A 169 -0.84 -19.42 -8.22
N GLY A 170 -0.25 -20.37 -8.94
CA GLY A 170 1.19 -20.38 -9.23
C GLY A 170 2.09 -20.86 -8.08
N LEU A 171 1.52 -21.15 -6.91
CA LEU A 171 2.24 -21.62 -5.72
C LEU A 171 1.76 -23.00 -5.24
N ILE A 172 0.45 -23.23 -5.29
CA ILE A 172 -0.23 -24.45 -4.84
C ILE A 172 -0.97 -25.09 -6.01
N GLU A 173 -1.05 -26.41 -6.02
CA GLU A 173 -1.80 -27.15 -7.03
C GLU A 173 -3.30 -26.79 -7.03
N PRO A 174 -3.95 -26.56 -8.19
CA PRO A 174 -5.34 -26.09 -8.25
C PRO A 174 -6.37 -26.97 -7.53
N SER A 175 -6.16 -28.30 -7.49
CA SER A 175 -7.05 -29.21 -6.75
C SER A 175 -6.93 -29.00 -5.24
N VAL A 176 -5.71 -28.80 -4.75
CA VAL A 176 -5.43 -28.54 -3.33
C VAL A 176 -6.01 -27.19 -2.92
N ILE A 177 -5.89 -26.15 -3.76
CA ILE A 177 -6.51 -24.84 -3.51
C ILE A 177 -8.02 -25.01 -3.28
N LYS A 178 -8.72 -25.74 -4.14
CA LYS A 178 -10.17 -25.96 -3.99
C LYS A 178 -10.54 -26.66 -2.69
N ASP A 179 -9.76 -27.67 -2.30
CA ASP A 179 -10.00 -28.41 -1.05
C ASP A 179 -9.76 -27.51 0.18
N LEU A 180 -8.70 -26.69 0.15
CA LEU A 180 -8.39 -25.73 1.21
C LEU A 180 -9.46 -24.61 1.29
N GLN A 181 -9.91 -24.10 0.15
CA GLN A 181 -10.99 -23.10 0.08
C GLN A 181 -12.26 -23.65 0.71
N GLN A 182 -12.70 -24.85 0.31
CA GLN A 182 -13.90 -25.47 0.84
C GLN A 182 -13.79 -25.73 2.35
N SER A 183 -12.61 -26.13 2.82
CA SER A 183 -12.32 -26.39 4.23
C SER A 183 -12.17 -25.12 5.07
N SER A 184 -12.07 -23.95 4.44
CA SER A 184 -11.93 -22.66 5.12
C SER A 184 -13.28 -21.98 5.42
N LEU A 185 -14.38 -22.47 4.83
CA LEU A 185 -15.69 -21.79 4.89
C LEU A 185 -16.42 -21.96 6.23
N ASP A 186 -16.14 -23.02 7.00
CA ASP A 186 -16.76 -23.26 8.30
C ASP A 186 -15.87 -22.72 9.44
N LEU A 187 -16.12 -21.47 9.84
CA LEU A 187 -15.45 -20.83 10.96
C LEU A 187 -15.97 -21.31 12.34
N GLY A 188 -16.99 -22.17 12.38
CA GLY A 188 -17.44 -22.85 13.60
C GLY A 188 -16.73 -24.18 13.84
N HIS A 189 -15.97 -24.67 12.86
CA HIS A 189 -15.26 -25.93 12.95
C HIS A 189 -14.17 -25.91 14.03
N GLU A 190 -14.04 -27.00 14.80
CA GLU A 190 -13.12 -27.10 15.95
C GLU A 190 -11.66 -26.76 15.60
N ASP A 191 -11.22 -27.13 14.39
CA ASP A 191 -9.88 -26.84 13.86
C ASP A 191 -9.61 -25.32 13.78
N TYR A 192 -10.54 -24.54 13.21
CA TYR A 192 -10.38 -23.10 13.10
C TYR A 192 -10.40 -22.43 14.48
N VAL A 193 -11.34 -22.82 15.35
CA VAL A 193 -11.45 -22.27 16.71
C VAL A 193 -10.15 -22.49 17.48
N LYS A 194 -9.60 -23.72 17.46
CA LYS A 194 -8.31 -24.01 18.10
C LYS A 194 -7.15 -23.21 17.54
N LYS A 195 -7.13 -22.98 16.22
CA LYS A 195 -6.09 -22.18 15.56
C LYS A 195 -6.12 -20.73 16.03
N VAL A 196 -7.30 -20.11 16.03
CA VAL A 196 -7.49 -18.73 16.51
C VAL A 196 -7.20 -18.61 17.99
N ASP A 197 -7.67 -19.54 18.83
CA ASP A 197 -7.37 -19.55 20.27
C ASP A 197 -5.87 -19.64 20.55
N LYS A 198 -5.14 -20.47 19.80
CA LYS A 198 -3.69 -20.58 19.90
C LYS A 198 -3.00 -19.27 19.49
N ALA A 199 -3.46 -18.63 18.40
CA ALA A 199 -2.94 -17.34 17.94
C ALA A 199 -3.16 -16.26 19.00
N HIS A 200 -4.35 -16.21 19.59
CA HIS A 200 -4.73 -15.31 20.66
C HIS A 200 -3.87 -15.49 21.92
N GLN A 201 -3.58 -16.73 22.29
CA GLN A 201 -2.70 -17.03 23.43
C GLN A 201 -1.25 -16.61 23.12
N SER A 202 -0.71 -16.97 21.95
CA SER A 202 0.65 -16.62 21.53
C SER A 202 0.86 -15.10 21.48
N LEU A 203 -0.13 -14.34 20.99
CA LEU A 203 -0.09 -12.87 21.01
C LEU A 203 -0.03 -12.32 22.44
N ARG A 204 -0.90 -12.79 23.34
CA ARG A 204 -0.89 -12.36 24.76
C ARG A 204 0.44 -12.65 25.44
N GLU A 205 0.97 -13.85 25.27
CA GLU A 205 2.26 -14.25 25.84
C GLU A 205 3.39 -13.33 25.34
N THR A 206 3.38 -13.01 24.04
CA THR A 206 4.37 -12.11 23.43
C THR A 206 4.30 -10.69 23.99
N LEU A 207 3.10 -10.11 24.05
CA LEU A 207 2.89 -8.76 24.59
C LEU A 207 3.17 -8.67 26.10
N ASN A 208 2.92 -9.76 26.84
CA ASN A 208 3.27 -9.86 28.24
C ASN A 208 4.79 -9.83 28.44
N ASN A 209 5.53 -10.60 27.65
CA ASN A 209 6.99 -10.77 27.80
C ASN A 209 7.81 -9.59 27.25
N ASN A 210 7.27 -8.83 26.30
CA ASN A 210 7.96 -7.68 25.71
C ASN A 210 7.75 -6.40 26.52
N ASP A 211 8.78 -5.60 26.73
CA ASP A 211 8.62 -4.24 27.31
C ASP A 211 7.85 -3.30 26.37
N PHE A 212 8.13 -3.38 25.07
CA PHE A 212 7.46 -2.62 24.02
C PHE A 212 7.41 -3.43 22.72
N THR A 213 6.25 -3.49 22.08
CA THR A 213 6.03 -4.22 20.82
C THR A 213 5.57 -3.29 19.71
N THR A 214 6.14 -3.42 18.52
CA THR A 214 5.65 -2.74 17.33
C THR A 214 4.80 -3.71 16.52
N ILE A 215 3.58 -3.31 16.18
CA ILE A 215 2.69 -4.09 15.32
C ILE A 215 2.50 -3.33 14.01
N ALA A 216 2.99 -3.88 12.91
CA ALA A 216 2.64 -3.44 11.56
C ALA A 216 1.30 -4.07 11.18
N LEU A 217 0.23 -3.28 11.30
CA LEU A 217 -1.11 -3.65 10.90
C LEU A 217 -1.31 -3.25 9.44
N LYS A 218 -1.23 -4.24 8.55
CA LYS A 218 -1.34 -4.05 7.09
C LYS A 218 -2.76 -4.33 6.56
N THR A 219 -3.63 -4.82 7.42
CA THR A 219 -5.01 -5.22 7.12
C THR A 219 -6.01 -4.62 8.13
N ALA A 220 -7.22 -5.17 8.21
CA ALA A 220 -8.23 -4.82 9.21
C ALA A 220 -7.82 -5.26 10.63
N PRO A 221 -8.23 -4.55 11.68
CA PRO A 221 -7.84 -4.87 13.06
C PRO A 221 -8.67 -6.01 13.69
N ALA A 222 -9.47 -6.76 12.92
CA ALA A 222 -10.31 -7.82 13.48
C ALA A 222 -9.48 -8.93 14.15
N GLY A 223 -9.97 -9.44 15.29
CA GLY A 223 -9.25 -10.40 16.13
C GLY A 223 -8.07 -9.82 16.93
N LEU A 224 -7.54 -8.64 16.56
CA LEU A 224 -6.42 -8.00 17.25
C LEU A 224 -6.87 -7.17 18.46
N VAL A 225 -7.89 -6.33 18.27
CA VAL A 225 -8.27 -5.23 19.18
C VAL A 225 -8.52 -5.69 20.60
N ASP A 226 -9.33 -6.73 20.77
CA ASP A 226 -9.75 -7.18 22.11
C ASP A 226 -8.55 -7.70 22.94
N ILE A 227 -7.45 -8.09 22.27
CA ILE A 227 -6.21 -8.55 22.93
C ILE A 227 -5.33 -7.37 23.29
N ILE A 228 -5.09 -6.46 22.34
CA ILE A 228 -4.13 -5.37 22.53
C ILE A 228 -4.63 -4.31 23.53
N GLU A 229 -5.93 -4.25 23.81
CA GLU A 229 -6.49 -3.36 24.84
C GLU A 229 -5.85 -3.60 26.22
N GLU A 230 -5.60 -4.86 26.57
CA GLU A 230 -4.95 -5.27 27.82
C GLU A 230 -3.49 -4.76 27.91
N PHE A 231 -2.84 -4.49 26.76
CA PHE A 231 -1.43 -4.16 26.63
C PHE A 231 -1.15 -2.79 25.98
N LYS A 232 -2.16 -1.92 25.86
CA LYS A 232 -2.10 -0.66 25.08
C LYS A 232 -0.96 0.29 25.43
N ASP A 233 -0.42 0.22 26.65
CA ASP A 233 0.69 1.05 27.12
C ASP A 233 2.08 0.49 26.73
N LYS A 234 2.13 -0.75 26.22
CA LYS A 234 3.35 -1.50 25.87
C LYS A 234 3.47 -1.75 24.36
N LEU A 235 2.73 -1.04 23.53
CA LEU A 235 2.78 -1.24 22.09
C LEU A 235 2.52 0.03 21.28
N ALA A 236 2.92 -0.01 20.01
CA ALA A 236 2.52 0.94 18.99
C ALA A 236 2.05 0.21 17.73
N ILE A 237 1.09 0.81 17.04
CA ILE A 237 0.58 0.31 15.77
C ILE A 237 1.10 1.18 14.65
N ILE A 238 1.64 0.57 13.61
CA ILE A 238 1.85 1.20 12.31
C ILE A 238 0.72 0.67 11.43
N TRP A 239 -0.22 1.52 11.06
CA TRP A 239 -1.42 1.10 10.31
C TRP A 239 -1.41 1.69 8.91
N THR A 240 -1.58 0.84 7.89
CA THR A 240 -1.64 1.28 6.49
C THR A 240 -2.95 2.00 6.12
N GLY A 241 -3.85 2.06 7.11
CA GLY A 241 -4.72 3.19 7.38
C GLY A 241 -6.20 2.90 7.21
N PRO A 242 -7.07 3.62 7.95
CA PRO A 242 -8.52 3.52 7.80
C PRO A 242 -9.10 4.55 6.83
N VAL A 243 -8.30 5.52 6.38
CA VAL A 243 -8.72 6.59 5.46
C VAL A 243 -7.67 6.92 4.41
N GLU A 244 -8.14 7.53 3.33
CA GLU A 244 -7.36 8.12 2.26
C GLU A 244 -7.83 9.55 1.96
N ARG A 245 -6.91 10.34 1.40
CA ARG A 245 -7.19 11.70 0.98
C ARG A 245 -8.18 11.68 -0.19
N ALA A 246 -9.22 12.52 -0.08
CA ALA A 246 -10.12 12.80 -1.19
C ALA A 246 -10.01 14.28 -1.59
N PRO A 247 -9.18 14.65 -2.59
CA PRO A 247 -8.89 16.05 -2.94
C PRO A 247 -10.12 16.89 -3.31
N ARG A 248 -11.19 16.25 -3.80
CA ARG A 248 -12.46 16.91 -4.17
C ARG A 248 -13.40 17.15 -2.99
N LEU A 249 -13.21 16.44 -1.89
CA LEU A 249 -14.13 16.43 -0.77
C LEU A 249 -13.51 17.19 0.41
N SER A 250 -14.37 17.82 1.22
CA SER A 250 -13.97 18.26 2.56
C SER A 250 -13.83 17.09 3.54
N SER A 251 -14.31 15.91 3.15
CA SER A 251 -14.28 14.66 3.92
C SER A 251 -13.19 13.72 3.41
N TRP A 252 -12.94 12.67 4.18
CA TRP A 252 -11.97 11.62 3.88
C TRP A 252 -12.69 10.42 3.27
N GLU A 253 -12.01 9.68 2.40
CA GLU A 253 -12.51 8.41 1.92
C GLU A 253 -12.08 7.30 2.88
N THR A 254 -13.01 6.46 3.30
CA THR A 254 -12.72 5.32 4.16
C THR A 254 -12.05 4.23 3.34
N LYS A 255 -11.00 3.63 3.88
CA LYS A 255 -10.25 2.55 3.25
C LYS A 255 -10.91 1.20 3.43
N TYR A 256 -10.57 0.30 2.52
CA TYR A 256 -11.01 -1.09 2.52
C TYR A 256 -10.77 -1.82 3.86
N ASN A 257 -9.57 -1.71 4.43
CA ASN A 257 -9.21 -2.35 5.70
C ASN A 257 -10.10 -1.90 6.87
N TYR A 258 -10.68 -0.70 6.81
CA TYR A 258 -11.67 -0.28 7.81
C TYR A 258 -13.07 -0.81 7.51
N TYR A 259 -13.49 -0.87 6.23
CA TYR A 259 -14.78 -1.43 5.84
C TYR A 259 -14.93 -2.92 6.22
N GLN A 260 -13.85 -3.68 6.24
CA GLN A 260 -13.88 -5.09 6.66
C GLN A 260 -14.26 -5.27 8.14
N ALA A 261 -13.83 -4.35 9.02
CA ALA A 261 -14.02 -4.44 10.46
C ALA A 261 -14.19 -3.05 11.10
N PRO A 262 -15.30 -2.34 10.79
CA PRO A 262 -15.47 -0.94 11.17
C PRO A 262 -15.64 -0.76 12.68
N GLU A 263 -16.21 -1.74 13.39
CA GLU A 263 -16.38 -1.69 14.84
C GLU A 263 -15.04 -1.87 15.55
N GLU A 264 -14.21 -2.80 15.10
CA GLU A 264 -12.84 -2.98 15.58
C GLU A 264 -11.96 -1.80 15.21
N GLY A 265 -12.14 -1.23 14.01
CA GLY A 265 -11.51 0.03 13.62
C GLY A 265 -11.84 1.17 14.59
N ASP A 266 -13.13 1.34 14.93
CA ASP A 266 -13.56 2.33 15.93
C ASP A 266 -12.93 2.08 17.30
N LYS A 267 -12.98 0.84 17.79
CA LYS A 267 -12.38 0.45 19.07
C LYS A 267 -10.88 0.76 19.10
N LEU A 268 -10.14 0.44 18.03
CA LEU A 268 -8.71 0.70 17.92
C LEU A 268 -8.40 2.20 18.00
N LEU A 269 -9.14 3.04 17.26
CA LEU A 269 -8.98 4.49 17.30
C LEU A 269 -9.34 5.10 18.67
N ASP A 270 -10.28 4.50 19.39
CA ASP A 270 -10.71 4.94 20.71
C ASP A 270 -9.76 4.48 21.85
N MET A 271 -9.00 3.39 21.65
CA MET A 271 -8.19 2.69 22.66
C MET A 271 -7.04 3.50 23.30
N LYS A 272 -6.62 4.60 22.66
CA LYS A 272 -5.48 5.45 23.07
C LYS A 272 -4.11 4.78 22.99
N VAL A 273 -3.99 3.67 22.28
CA VAL A 273 -2.68 3.18 21.82
C VAL A 273 -2.04 4.20 20.86
N PRO A 274 -0.71 4.36 20.85
CA PRO A 274 -0.01 5.09 19.78
C PRO A 274 -0.21 4.42 18.42
N ILE A 275 -0.72 5.19 17.44
CA ILE A 275 -0.96 4.72 16.07
C ILE A 275 -0.27 5.67 15.09
N VAL A 276 0.56 5.14 14.21
CA VAL A 276 1.12 5.84 13.05
C VAL A 276 0.38 5.37 11.81
N ILE A 277 -0.44 6.24 11.23
CA ILE A 277 -1.11 5.99 9.96
C ILE A 277 -0.13 6.32 8.83
N VAL A 278 0.05 5.38 7.90
CA VAL A 278 1.02 5.51 6.82
C VAL A 278 0.47 4.94 5.51
N SER A 279 0.68 5.63 4.40
CA SER A 279 0.39 5.14 3.04
C SER A 279 1.06 6.08 2.05
N PRO A 280 1.56 5.62 0.89
CA PRO A 280 2.13 6.52 -0.12
C PRO A 280 1.12 7.57 -0.60
N TRP A 281 -0.16 7.21 -0.69
CA TRP A 281 -1.22 8.14 -1.10
C TRP A 281 -1.51 9.20 -0.04
N MET A 282 -1.48 8.82 1.24
CA MET A 282 -1.65 9.75 2.35
C MET A 282 -0.38 10.55 2.66
N GLY A 283 0.79 10.06 2.28
CA GLY A 283 2.04 10.80 2.40
C GLY A 283 2.32 11.73 1.23
N ASN A 284 1.42 11.86 0.25
CA ASN A 284 1.69 12.61 -0.98
C ASN A 284 3.02 12.18 -1.63
N ALA A 285 3.32 10.87 -1.59
CA ALA A 285 4.51 10.31 -2.22
C ALA A 285 4.39 10.40 -3.74
N ARG A 286 5.52 10.62 -4.42
CA ARG A 286 5.56 10.58 -5.89
C ARG A 286 5.34 9.16 -6.42
N MET A 287 5.80 8.14 -5.70
CA MET A 287 5.49 6.75 -6.00
C MET A 287 4.11 6.39 -5.42
N ASN A 288 3.10 6.41 -6.27
CA ASN A 288 1.72 6.05 -5.91
C ASN A 288 1.29 4.68 -6.46
N SER A 289 2.09 4.06 -7.32
CA SER A 289 1.81 2.76 -7.91
C SER A 289 3.10 2.12 -8.40
N ILE A 290 3.19 0.80 -8.33
CA ILE A 290 4.32 0.04 -8.85
C ILE A 290 3.95 -0.43 -10.25
N VAL A 291 4.44 0.31 -11.25
CA VAL A 291 4.19 0.08 -12.67
C VAL A 291 5.51 0.21 -13.42
N ASP A 292 5.68 -0.59 -14.48
CA ASP A 292 6.84 -0.47 -15.35
C ASP A 292 6.88 0.91 -16.03
N LYS A 293 8.08 1.45 -16.16
CA LYS A 293 8.36 2.75 -16.77
C LYS A 293 7.79 2.91 -18.17
N GLU A 294 7.73 1.84 -18.96
CA GLU A 294 7.16 1.89 -20.31
C GLU A 294 5.63 2.10 -20.32
N PHE A 295 4.92 1.60 -19.30
CA PHE A 295 3.48 1.77 -19.16
C PHE A 295 3.10 3.07 -18.44
N MET A 296 4.01 3.63 -17.64
CA MET A 296 3.73 4.78 -16.77
C MET A 296 3.11 6.01 -17.50
N PRO A 297 3.56 6.43 -18.70
CA PRO A 297 2.92 7.54 -19.41
C PRO A 297 1.45 7.27 -19.74
N ARG A 298 1.14 6.05 -20.22
CA ARG A 298 -0.24 5.66 -20.55
C ARG A 298 -1.09 5.50 -19.29
N TYR A 299 -0.52 4.87 -18.26
CA TYR A 299 -1.13 4.72 -16.94
C TYR A 299 -1.65 6.05 -16.40
N ARG A 300 -0.78 7.08 -16.38
CA ARG A 300 -1.14 8.43 -15.93
C ARG A 300 -2.23 9.08 -16.75
N SER A 301 -2.19 8.92 -18.09
CA SER A 301 -3.25 9.46 -18.97
C SER A 301 -4.64 8.88 -18.71
N LEU A 302 -4.70 7.71 -18.05
CA LEU A 302 -5.93 6.99 -17.72
C LEU A 302 -6.36 7.17 -16.25
N LEU A 303 -5.54 7.86 -15.44
CA LEU A 303 -5.97 8.24 -14.09
C LEU A 303 -7.09 9.28 -14.20
N PRO A 304 -8.18 9.15 -13.42
CA PRO A 304 -9.20 10.18 -13.41
C PRO A 304 -8.58 11.49 -12.92
N LYS A 305 -8.77 12.58 -13.68
CA LYS A 305 -8.10 13.89 -13.44
C LYS A 305 -8.30 14.45 -12.04
N ASP A 306 -9.37 14.04 -11.36
CA ASP A 306 -9.59 14.41 -9.98
C ASP A 306 -10.02 13.21 -9.12
N ALA A 307 -9.36 12.07 -9.35
CA ALA A 307 -9.42 10.92 -8.45
C ALA A 307 -8.82 11.24 -7.06
N PRO A 308 -9.29 10.56 -6.00
CA PRO A 308 -8.64 10.53 -4.68
C PRO A 308 -7.17 10.11 -4.73
N TYR A 309 -6.80 9.35 -5.76
CA TYR A 309 -5.48 8.73 -5.96
C TYR A 309 -4.52 9.51 -6.87
N VAL A 310 -4.83 10.77 -7.21
CA VAL A 310 -3.96 11.55 -8.11
C VAL A 310 -2.66 11.88 -7.39
N PRO A 311 -1.49 11.48 -7.93
CA PRO A 311 -0.21 11.82 -7.33
C PRO A 311 -0.05 13.34 -7.36
N THR A 312 0.36 13.91 -6.23
CA THR A 312 0.68 15.36 -6.16
C THR A 312 1.99 15.70 -6.85
N ASP A 313 2.78 14.68 -7.19
CA ASP A 313 4.03 14.75 -7.93
C ASP A 313 4.04 13.67 -9.02
N ASP A 314 4.02 14.10 -10.29
CA ASP A 314 4.07 13.24 -11.47
C ASP A 314 5.50 13.06 -12.01
N SER A 315 6.54 13.30 -11.21
CA SER A 315 7.92 13.09 -11.62
C SER A 315 8.33 11.62 -11.64
N PHE A 316 7.63 10.74 -10.92
CA PHE A 316 8.03 9.33 -10.76
C PHE A 316 7.94 8.50 -12.06
N PRO A 317 9.06 8.14 -12.72
CA PRO A 317 9.01 7.59 -14.08
C PRO A 317 8.44 6.17 -14.18
N GLY A 318 8.24 5.46 -13.06
CA GLY A 318 7.98 4.02 -13.04
C GLY A 318 9.26 3.21 -12.92
N PHE A 319 9.11 1.90 -12.73
CA PHE A 319 10.21 0.97 -12.50
C PHE A 319 10.76 0.40 -13.80
N ASN A 320 12.08 0.24 -13.89
CA ASN A 320 12.70 -0.37 -15.04
C ASN A 320 12.56 -1.90 -14.98
N ASN A 321 12.27 -2.51 -16.13
CA ASN A 321 12.32 -3.95 -16.39
C ASN A 321 11.26 -4.80 -15.68
N LEU A 322 10.30 -4.20 -14.96
CA LEU A 322 9.23 -4.94 -14.27
C LEU A 322 8.35 -5.73 -15.25
N ALA A 323 8.02 -5.13 -16.40
CA ALA A 323 7.18 -5.76 -17.42
C ALA A 323 7.85 -6.94 -18.13
N ASN A 324 9.18 -7.00 -18.10
CA ASN A 324 10.01 -7.94 -18.84
C ASN A 324 10.48 -9.13 -17.99
N ILE A 325 10.16 -9.17 -16.69
CA ILE A 325 10.54 -10.29 -15.84
C ILE A 325 9.81 -11.54 -16.30
N GLN A 326 10.58 -12.47 -16.89
CA GLN A 326 10.14 -13.80 -17.28
C GLN A 326 11.09 -14.82 -16.71
N ASN A 327 10.81 -15.28 -15.50
CA ASN A 327 11.60 -16.33 -14.88
C ASN A 327 10.70 -17.42 -14.30
N PRO A 328 10.48 -18.54 -15.01
CA PRO A 328 9.63 -19.63 -14.53
C PRO A 328 10.20 -20.36 -13.31
N ASN A 329 11.48 -20.13 -12.95
CA ASN A 329 12.12 -20.75 -11.78
C ASN A 329 12.09 -19.85 -10.53
N ALA A 330 11.74 -18.57 -10.68
CA ALA A 330 11.62 -17.64 -9.58
C ALA A 330 10.35 -17.96 -8.78
N LYS A 331 10.39 -17.99 -7.44
CA LYS A 331 9.23 -18.38 -6.63
C LYS A 331 8.40 -17.16 -6.24
N PHE A 332 9.05 -16.12 -5.72
CA PHE A 332 8.36 -14.93 -5.23
C PHE A 332 7.65 -14.16 -6.34
N SER A 333 8.38 -13.79 -7.39
CA SER A 333 7.89 -13.01 -8.53
C SER A 333 6.82 -13.76 -9.29
N ASN A 334 6.98 -15.07 -9.51
CA ASN A 334 5.90 -15.87 -10.12
C ASN A 334 4.63 -15.82 -9.27
N TYR A 335 4.72 -15.99 -7.95
CA TYR A 335 3.53 -15.94 -7.10
C TYR A 335 2.87 -14.55 -7.09
N VAL A 336 3.65 -13.48 -6.85
CA VAL A 336 3.13 -12.10 -6.84
C VAL A 336 2.56 -11.69 -8.20
N PHE A 337 3.13 -12.18 -9.30
CA PHE A 337 2.59 -11.95 -10.64
C PHE A 337 1.29 -12.71 -10.88
N HIS A 338 1.18 -13.95 -10.39
CA HIS A 338 -0.06 -14.71 -10.44
C HIS A 338 -1.19 -14.04 -9.63
N LEU A 339 -0.89 -13.49 -8.45
CA LEU A 339 -1.85 -12.71 -7.66
C LEU A 339 -2.33 -11.48 -8.43
N ALA A 340 -1.40 -10.70 -8.99
CA ALA A 340 -1.75 -9.49 -9.75
C ALA A 340 -2.52 -9.80 -11.03
N ASP A 341 -2.12 -10.85 -11.77
CA ASP A 341 -2.81 -11.28 -12.99
C ASP A 341 -4.22 -11.81 -12.66
N GLY A 342 -4.36 -12.61 -11.59
CA GLY A 342 -5.66 -13.11 -11.12
C GLY A 342 -6.59 -11.99 -10.66
N LEU A 343 -6.09 -11.04 -9.86
CA LEU A 343 -6.84 -9.86 -9.43
C LEU A 343 -7.29 -9.03 -10.64
N ARG A 344 -6.39 -8.81 -11.61
CA ARG A 344 -6.72 -8.10 -12.85
C ARG A 344 -7.88 -8.78 -13.56
N ASP A 345 -7.81 -10.09 -13.75
CA ASP A 345 -8.83 -10.84 -14.48
C ASP A 345 -10.19 -10.79 -13.76
N GLN A 346 -10.22 -10.86 -12.43
CA GLN A 346 -11.45 -10.70 -11.63
C GLN A 346 -12.04 -9.28 -11.74
N ILE A 347 -11.21 -8.25 -11.59
CA ILE A 347 -11.67 -6.84 -11.63
C ILE A 347 -12.14 -6.45 -13.03
N THR A 348 -11.45 -6.90 -14.08
CA THR A 348 -11.85 -6.62 -15.47
C THR A 348 -13.14 -7.34 -15.85
N THR A 349 -13.31 -8.59 -15.41
CA THR A 349 -14.59 -9.32 -15.56
C THR A 349 -15.72 -8.59 -14.85
N SER A 350 -15.52 -8.23 -13.57
CA SER A 350 -16.52 -7.48 -12.79
C SER A 350 -16.87 -6.13 -13.43
N ALA A 351 -15.90 -5.43 -14.01
CA ALA A 351 -16.13 -4.17 -14.69
C ALA A 351 -16.96 -4.34 -15.97
N HIS A 352 -16.69 -5.37 -16.77
CA HIS A 352 -17.51 -5.69 -17.95
C HIS A 352 -18.96 -6.03 -17.57
N GLU A 353 -19.15 -6.91 -16.58
CA GLU A 353 -20.48 -7.34 -16.13
C GLU A 353 -21.29 -6.17 -15.56
N LYS A 354 -20.69 -5.39 -14.64
CA LYS A 354 -21.35 -4.21 -14.06
C LYS A 354 -21.58 -3.12 -15.10
N GLY A 355 -20.65 -2.93 -16.04
CA GLY A 355 -20.81 -2.01 -17.16
C GLY A 355 -22.07 -2.32 -17.97
N ALA A 356 -22.25 -3.58 -18.36
CA ALA A 356 -23.44 -4.04 -19.09
C ALA A 356 -24.74 -3.84 -18.29
N VAL A 357 -24.72 -4.08 -16.98
CA VAL A 357 -25.85 -3.78 -16.09
C VAL A 357 -26.17 -2.28 -16.10
N TYR A 358 -25.16 -1.42 -15.98
CA TYR A 358 -25.35 0.03 -15.99
C TYR A 358 -25.76 0.58 -17.36
N ASP A 359 -25.37 -0.05 -18.46
CA ASP A 359 -25.87 0.28 -19.81
C ASP A 359 -27.36 -0.04 -19.92
N LYS A 360 -27.78 -1.21 -19.44
CA LYS A 360 -29.20 -1.57 -19.38
C LYS A 360 -30.00 -0.64 -18.46
N GLU A 361 -29.46 -0.26 -17.29
CA GLU A 361 -30.11 0.71 -16.40
C GLU A 361 -30.32 2.07 -17.11
N VAL A 362 -29.38 2.51 -17.94
CA VAL A 362 -29.53 3.74 -18.75
C VAL A 362 -30.61 3.57 -19.81
N GLU A 363 -30.62 2.47 -20.55
CA GLU A 363 -31.65 2.18 -21.56
C GLU A 363 -33.05 2.14 -20.94
N ASP A 364 -33.20 1.44 -19.81
CA ASP A 364 -34.44 1.36 -19.06
C ASP A 364 -34.87 2.74 -18.56
N LEU A 365 -33.94 3.57 -18.07
CA LEU A 365 -34.24 4.93 -17.63
C LEU A 365 -34.68 5.84 -18.78
N LEU A 366 -34.00 5.76 -19.94
CA LEU A 366 -34.35 6.51 -21.16
C LEU A 366 -35.68 6.08 -21.77
N SER A 367 -36.10 4.83 -21.54
CA SER A 367 -37.38 4.30 -22.02
C SER A 367 -38.60 4.79 -21.23
N LYS A 368 -38.37 5.33 -20.02
CA LYS A 368 -39.43 5.87 -19.15
C LYS A 368 -39.75 7.31 -19.58
N ASN A 369 -41.04 7.66 -19.59
CA ASN A 369 -41.50 9.05 -19.80
C ASN A 369 -41.28 9.90 -18.52
N LEU A 370 -40.03 10.06 -18.11
CA LEU A 370 -39.65 10.87 -16.95
C LEU A 370 -39.58 12.35 -17.31
N GLY A 371 -39.78 13.21 -16.30
CA GLY A 371 -39.43 14.62 -16.43
C GLY A 371 -37.93 14.80 -16.63
N ARG A 372 -37.51 15.93 -17.22
CA ARG A 372 -36.09 16.24 -17.48
C ARG A 372 -35.22 16.12 -16.23
N GLU A 373 -35.68 16.68 -15.12
CA GLU A 373 -34.93 16.69 -13.85
C GLU A 373 -34.76 15.27 -13.26
N GLU A 374 -35.80 14.44 -13.34
CA GLU A 374 -35.75 13.05 -12.88
C GLU A 374 -34.82 12.20 -13.74
N LEU A 375 -34.82 12.43 -15.06
CA LEU A 375 -33.93 11.76 -15.98
C LEU A 375 -32.46 12.16 -15.73
N GLU A 376 -32.18 13.46 -15.56
CA GLU A 376 -30.84 13.96 -15.24
C GLU A 376 -30.32 13.35 -13.94
N LYS A 377 -31.12 13.36 -12.85
CA LYS A 377 -30.77 12.73 -11.57
C LYS A 377 -30.51 11.22 -11.69
N GLY A 378 -31.34 10.51 -12.46
CA GLY A 378 -31.15 9.07 -12.67
C GLY A 378 -29.88 8.74 -13.45
N LEU A 379 -29.57 9.53 -14.49
CA LEU A 379 -28.34 9.37 -15.27
C LEU A 379 -27.11 9.71 -14.42
N GLU A 380 -27.17 10.75 -13.60
CA GLU A 380 -26.10 11.11 -12.68
C GLU A 380 -25.82 10.01 -11.66
N ALA A 381 -26.87 9.40 -11.07
CA ALA A 381 -26.72 8.27 -10.16
C ALA A 381 -26.04 7.07 -10.83
N ILE A 382 -26.38 6.75 -12.07
CA ILE A 382 -25.72 5.67 -12.82
C ILE A 382 -24.28 6.04 -13.16
N ASN A 383 -24.00 7.30 -13.55
CA ASN A 383 -22.64 7.77 -13.81
C ASN A 383 -21.75 7.68 -12.55
N MET A 384 -22.29 7.97 -11.36
CA MET A 384 -21.57 7.75 -10.10
C MET A 384 -21.27 6.27 -9.83
N LYS A 385 -22.16 5.35 -10.25
CA LYS A 385 -21.84 3.91 -10.17
C LYS A 385 -20.74 3.54 -11.16
N ARG A 386 -20.79 4.06 -12.39
CA ARG A 386 -19.79 3.82 -13.45
C ARG A 386 -18.40 4.32 -13.08
N SER A 387 -18.27 5.40 -12.32
CA SER A 387 -16.96 5.88 -11.88
C SER A 387 -16.23 4.87 -10.99
N ARG A 388 -16.95 3.93 -10.34
CA ARG A 388 -16.33 2.84 -9.59
C ARG A 388 -15.68 1.77 -10.46
N LEU A 389 -15.91 1.79 -11.78
CA LEU A 389 -15.36 0.83 -12.75
C LEU A 389 -14.04 1.31 -13.39
N HIS A 390 -13.53 2.49 -13.02
CA HIS A 390 -12.34 3.09 -13.64
C HIS A 390 -11.09 2.20 -13.58
N LEU A 391 -10.88 1.48 -12.47
CA LEU A 391 -9.74 0.57 -12.31
C LEU A 391 -9.78 -0.55 -13.37
N GLY A 392 -10.91 -1.24 -13.50
CA GLY A 392 -11.08 -2.31 -14.48
C GLY A 392 -10.91 -1.81 -15.92
N HIS A 393 -11.50 -0.67 -16.27
CA HIS A 393 -11.34 -0.08 -17.60
C HIS A 393 -9.88 0.32 -17.90
N ARG A 394 -9.17 0.87 -16.90
CA ARG A 394 -7.74 1.19 -17.04
C ARG A 394 -6.93 -0.08 -17.32
N TRP A 395 -7.17 -1.14 -16.56
CA TRP A 395 -6.48 -2.42 -16.72
C TRP A 395 -6.79 -3.10 -18.05
N ILE A 396 -8.03 -3.05 -18.54
CA ILE A 396 -8.39 -3.51 -19.89
C ILE A 396 -7.61 -2.75 -20.95
N THR A 397 -7.50 -1.43 -20.82
CA THR A 397 -6.81 -0.59 -21.80
C THR A 397 -5.30 -0.85 -21.80
N LEU A 398 -4.69 -1.02 -20.63
CA LEU A 398 -3.24 -1.24 -20.52
C LEU A 398 -2.84 -2.67 -20.89
N SER A 399 -3.68 -3.67 -20.59
CA SER A 399 -3.39 -5.07 -20.96
C SER A 399 -3.43 -5.32 -22.47
N GLN A 400 -4.11 -4.47 -23.26
CA GLN A 400 -4.06 -4.51 -24.72
C GLN A 400 -2.67 -4.19 -25.29
N LEU A 401 -1.79 -3.59 -24.48
CA LEU A 401 -0.41 -3.28 -24.85
C LEU A 401 0.55 -4.44 -24.53
N ASN A 402 0.06 -5.54 -23.94
CA ASN A 402 0.87 -6.71 -23.64
C ASN A 402 1.41 -7.35 -24.92
N THR A 403 2.63 -7.86 -24.83
CA THR A 403 3.26 -8.68 -25.87
C THR A 403 3.73 -10.00 -25.27
N LYS A 404 4.30 -10.88 -26.09
CA LYS A 404 4.91 -12.12 -25.58
C LYS A 404 5.99 -11.85 -24.52
N ASP A 405 6.72 -10.75 -24.67
CA ASP A 405 7.92 -10.46 -23.86
C ASP A 405 7.66 -9.36 -22.81
N LYS A 406 6.44 -8.81 -22.77
CA LYS A 406 6.06 -7.66 -21.92
C LYS A 406 4.64 -7.80 -21.40
N THR A 407 4.48 -7.80 -20.08
CA THR A 407 3.16 -7.87 -19.43
C THR A 407 2.97 -6.68 -18.50
N PHE A 408 1.90 -5.91 -18.74
CA PHE A 408 1.44 -4.88 -17.82
C PHE A 408 0.97 -5.51 -16.52
N ARG A 409 1.55 -5.04 -15.42
CA ARG A 409 1.10 -5.29 -14.05
C ARG A 409 1.15 -3.98 -13.27
N GLU A 410 0.15 -3.77 -12.44
CA GLU A 410 0.06 -2.68 -11.48
C GLU A 410 0.01 -3.31 -10.09
N PHE A 411 0.92 -2.90 -9.20
CA PHE A 411 0.88 -3.32 -7.80
C PHE A 411 0.63 -2.14 -6.86
N CYS A 412 -0.06 -2.42 -5.77
CA CYS A 412 -0.29 -1.52 -4.67
C CYS A 412 1.02 -1.29 -3.90
N PRO A 413 1.44 -0.05 -3.58
CA PRO A 413 2.60 0.21 -2.74
C PRO A 413 2.25 0.48 -1.27
N VAL A 414 0.98 0.30 -0.86
CA VAL A 414 0.47 0.82 0.41
C VAL A 414 1.25 0.30 1.60
N ASP A 415 1.48 -1.01 1.67
CA ASP A 415 2.20 -1.62 2.79
C ASP A 415 3.69 -1.31 2.78
N HIS A 416 4.28 -1.01 1.63
CA HIS A 416 5.68 -0.65 1.53
C HIS A 416 6.01 0.60 2.36
N ALA A 417 5.02 1.47 2.61
CA ALA A 417 5.21 2.65 3.41
C ALA A 417 5.44 2.35 4.91
N VAL A 418 5.14 1.13 5.38
CA VAL A 418 5.57 0.65 6.71
C VAL A 418 7.09 0.79 6.87
N GLN A 419 7.85 0.58 5.78
CA GLN A 419 9.30 0.73 5.74
C GLN A 419 9.77 2.11 6.20
N LEU A 420 9.02 3.17 5.92
CA LEU A 420 9.39 4.55 6.31
C LEU A 420 9.38 4.74 7.83
N VAL A 421 8.63 3.90 8.54
CA VAL A 421 8.49 3.95 10.00
C VAL A 421 9.38 2.92 10.67
N THR A 422 9.59 1.75 10.05
CA THR A 422 10.40 0.66 10.61
C THR A 422 11.89 0.77 10.27
N ASP A 423 12.28 1.26 9.08
CA ASP A 423 13.68 1.37 8.66
C ASP A 423 14.36 2.61 9.28
N PRO A 424 15.41 2.44 10.11
CA PRO A 424 16.15 3.57 10.66
C PRO A 424 16.74 4.47 9.56
N GLY A 425 17.13 3.89 8.42
CA GLY A 425 17.70 4.60 7.29
C GLY A 425 16.70 5.45 6.51
N MET A 426 15.39 5.29 6.76
CA MET A 426 14.34 6.05 6.10
C MET A 426 13.66 7.09 7.00
N LYS A 427 14.13 7.30 8.24
CA LYS A 427 13.56 8.28 9.17
C LYS A 427 13.33 9.66 8.55
N ASP A 428 14.34 10.15 7.83
CA ASP A 428 14.31 11.50 7.25
C ASP A 428 13.42 11.59 6.00
N SER A 429 12.89 10.46 5.52
CA SER A 429 11.89 10.39 4.47
C SER A 429 10.51 10.82 4.97
N VAL A 430 10.26 10.78 6.29
CA VAL A 430 9.06 11.35 6.91
C VAL A 430 9.24 12.87 7.03
N LYS A 431 8.62 13.64 6.13
CA LYS A 431 8.79 15.09 6.03
C LYS A 431 7.79 15.87 6.87
N GLU A 432 6.56 15.37 6.98
CA GLU A 432 5.49 16.03 7.74
C GLU A 432 4.63 14.98 8.47
N VAL A 433 4.33 15.26 9.73
CA VAL A 433 3.50 14.41 10.60
C VAL A 433 2.55 15.27 11.43
N ILE A 434 1.29 14.85 11.52
CA ILE A 434 0.24 15.60 12.21
C ILE A 434 -0.45 14.71 13.23
N GLU A 435 -0.57 15.19 14.47
CA GLU A 435 -1.45 14.59 15.47
C GLU A 435 -2.92 14.88 15.15
N VAL A 436 -3.72 13.83 15.08
CA VAL A 436 -5.13 13.91 14.68
C VAL A 436 -6.05 13.16 15.63
N GLU A 437 -7.30 13.60 15.68
CA GLU A 437 -8.43 12.76 16.11
C GLU A 437 -9.09 12.15 14.88
N MET A 438 -9.35 10.85 14.94
CA MET A 438 -10.10 10.13 13.91
C MET A 438 -11.32 9.48 14.56
N LYS A 439 -12.52 9.77 14.06
CA LYS A 439 -13.78 9.23 14.60
C LYS A 439 -14.81 9.04 13.50
N ARG A 440 -15.57 7.94 13.58
CA ARG A 440 -16.83 7.81 12.84
C ARG A 440 -17.94 8.59 13.56
N PRO A 441 -18.46 9.70 12.99
CA PRO A 441 -19.41 10.57 13.68
C PRO A 441 -20.80 9.93 13.80
N ASP A 442 -21.20 9.13 12.81
CA ASP A 442 -22.44 8.36 12.82
C ASP A 442 -22.12 6.88 12.73
N LYS A 443 -22.11 6.21 13.90
CA LYS A 443 -21.87 4.77 13.99
C LYS A 443 -23.07 3.94 13.54
N PHE A 444 -24.25 4.55 13.40
CA PHE A 444 -25.53 3.90 13.12
C PHE A 444 -25.98 4.04 11.66
N ASN A 445 -25.46 5.05 10.95
CA ASN A 445 -25.65 5.18 9.51
C ASN A 445 -24.58 4.37 8.76
N ASN A 446 -24.97 3.65 7.71
CA ASN A 446 -24.11 2.74 6.94
C ASN A 446 -23.07 3.46 6.05
N GLU A 447 -22.80 4.73 6.31
CA GLU A 447 -21.90 5.55 5.50
C GLU A 447 -20.42 5.31 5.84
N TYR A 448 -20.11 4.70 7.00
CA TYR A 448 -18.76 4.37 7.49
C TYR A 448 -17.70 5.47 7.32
N ALA A 449 -18.13 6.72 7.17
CA ALA A 449 -17.25 7.85 6.93
C ALA A 449 -16.49 8.19 8.21
N ILE A 450 -15.19 8.40 8.10
CA ILE A 450 -14.32 8.78 9.21
C ILE A 450 -14.00 10.26 9.08
N ASP A 451 -14.23 11.01 10.16
CA ASP A 451 -13.81 12.39 10.28
C ASP A 451 -12.38 12.46 10.85
N VAL A 452 -11.56 13.34 10.30
CA VAL A 452 -10.17 13.53 10.69
C VAL A 452 -9.95 15.01 10.98
N ARG A 453 -9.54 15.30 12.22
CA ARG A 453 -9.33 16.68 12.70
C ARG A 453 -7.98 16.79 13.39
N PRO A 454 -7.28 17.93 13.30
CA PRO A 454 -6.06 18.11 14.04
C PRO A 454 -6.38 18.12 15.55
N LYS A 455 -5.59 17.39 16.35
CA LYS A 455 -5.77 17.34 17.81
C LYS A 455 -4.43 17.20 18.53
N GLN A 456 -3.98 18.30 19.12
CA GLN A 456 -2.75 18.29 19.92
C GLN A 456 -2.93 17.37 21.13
N GLY A 457 -1.92 16.58 21.44
CA GLY A 457 -1.96 15.61 22.51
C GLY A 457 -2.55 14.25 22.12
N SER A 458 -2.95 14.06 20.85
CA SER A 458 -3.47 12.78 20.37
C SER A 458 -2.38 11.70 20.30
N ASN A 459 -2.80 10.44 20.30
CA ASN A 459 -1.94 9.28 20.10
C ASN A 459 -1.98 8.76 18.66
N VAL A 460 -2.75 9.41 17.77
CA VAL A 460 -2.83 9.06 16.35
C VAL A 460 -2.07 10.09 15.54
N TYR A 461 -1.12 9.62 14.74
CA TYR A 461 -0.24 10.40 13.89
C TYR A 461 -0.50 10.05 12.43
N ILE A 462 -0.73 11.05 11.57
CA ILE A 462 -0.78 10.88 10.13
C ILE A 462 0.54 11.38 9.53
N ILE A 463 1.26 10.52 8.81
CA ILE A 463 2.33 10.96 7.91
C ILE A 463 1.68 11.61 6.70
N SER A 464 1.73 12.94 6.66
CA SER A 464 1.01 13.79 5.69
C SER A 464 1.89 14.22 4.51
N GLN A 465 3.20 14.17 4.68
CA GLN A 465 4.19 14.28 3.60
C GLN A 465 5.34 13.30 3.83
N MET A 466 5.68 12.56 2.78
CA MET A 466 6.85 11.70 2.72
C MET A 466 7.64 11.93 1.42
N ASP A 467 8.90 11.55 1.45
CA ASP A 467 9.79 11.43 0.29
C ASP A 467 9.98 9.95 -0.01
N SER A 468 9.50 9.49 -1.16
CA SER A 468 9.59 8.08 -1.54
C SER A 468 10.90 7.70 -2.24
N GLY A 469 11.86 8.61 -2.42
CA GLY A 469 13.07 8.34 -3.20
C GLY A 469 13.84 7.09 -2.75
N LEU A 470 14.11 6.96 -1.45
CA LEU A 470 14.77 5.76 -0.91
C LEU A 470 13.92 4.50 -1.05
N LEU A 471 12.60 4.60 -0.86
CA LEU A 471 11.70 3.46 -1.02
C LEU A 471 11.65 2.98 -2.47
N GLU A 472 11.65 3.91 -3.43
CA GLU A 472 11.71 3.60 -4.86
C GLU A 472 13.03 2.91 -5.24
N GLU A 473 14.16 3.34 -4.69
CA GLU A 473 15.45 2.68 -4.90
C GLU A 473 15.41 1.22 -4.40
N GLU A 474 14.84 0.99 -3.22
CA GLU A 474 14.69 -0.36 -2.66
C GLU A 474 13.74 -1.24 -3.49
N VAL A 475 12.61 -0.69 -3.94
CA VAL A 475 11.67 -1.39 -4.83
C VAL A 475 12.33 -1.68 -6.17
N GLN A 476 13.05 -0.73 -6.77
CA GLN A 476 13.78 -0.95 -8.02
C GLN A 476 14.87 -2.01 -7.85
N SER A 477 15.58 -2.01 -6.73
CA SER A 477 16.56 -3.04 -6.39
C SER A 477 15.90 -4.42 -6.29
N MET A 478 14.69 -4.48 -5.72
CA MET A 478 13.93 -5.73 -5.64
C MET A 478 13.43 -6.21 -7.00
N VAL A 479 12.99 -5.29 -7.88
CA VAL A 479 12.68 -5.61 -9.29
C VAL A 479 13.92 -6.19 -9.99
N GLY A 480 15.11 -5.65 -9.74
CA GLY A 480 16.38 -6.19 -10.23
C GLY A 480 16.63 -7.61 -9.71
N TRP A 481 16.46 -7.84 -8.40
CA TRP A 481 16.61 -9.18 -7.80
C TRP A 481 15.63 -10.22 -8.37
N MET A 482 14.36 -9.83 -8.61
CA MET A 482 13.39 -10.69 -9.29
C MET A 482 13.85 -11.02 -10.72
N ALA A 483 14.32 -10.01 -11.47
CA ALA A 483 14.82 -10.20 -12.83
C ALA A 483 16.05 -11.13 -12.89
N ASP A 484 16.92 -11.06 -11.88
CA ASP A 484 18.12 -11.90 -11.76
C ASP A 484 17.82 -13.32 -11.27
N GLY A 485 16.56 -13.65 -11.04
CA GLY A 485 16.11 -14.99 -10.66
C GLY A 485 16.21 -15.31 -9.19
N GLU A 486 16.03 -14.29 -8.34
CA GLU A 486 15.83 -14.47 -6.90
C GLU A 486 16.99 -15.18 -6.20
N LYS A 487 18.21 -14.86 -6.62
CA LYS A 487 19.42 -15.49 -6.08
C LYS A 487 19.49 -15.30 -4.56
N PRO A 488 19.94 -16.32 -3.80
CA PRO A 488 20.16 -16.19 -2.38
C PRO A 488 21.07 -14.99 -2.05
N MET A 489 20.72 -14.25 -1.01
CA MET A 489 21.52 -13.16 -0.46
C MET A 489 22.00 -13.57 0.92
N ASP A 490 23.32 -13.67 1.10
CA ASP A 490 23.89 -13.80 2.44
C ASP A 490 23.94 -12.40 3.09
N LEU A 491 22.94 -12.11 3.93
CA LEU A 491 22.84 -10.83 4.65
C LEU A 491 24.02 -10.63 5.63
N LEU A 492 24.67 -11.71 6.09
CA LEU A 492 25.83 -11.64 6.99
C LEU A 492 27.13 -11.26 6.25
N GLN A 493 27.24 -11.60 4.95
CA GLN A 493 28.38 -11.15 4.12
C GLN A 493 28.19 -9.74 3.57
N ALA A 494 26.96 -9.31 3.30
CA ALA A 494 26.67 -7.99 2.73
C ALA A 494 27.12 -6.82 3.63
N GLU A 495 27.04 -6.98 4.97
CA GLU A 495 27.56 -5.98 5.92
C GLU A 495 29.08 -5.85 5.87
N SER A 496 29.83 -6.94 5.65
CA SER A 496 31.31 -6.91 5.56
C SER A 496 31.81 -6.08 4.36
N THR A 497 31.10 -6.14 3.23
CA THR A 497 31.41 -5.37 2.01
C THR A 497 31.10 -3.87 2.13
N LYS A 498 30.09 -3.49 2.95
CA LYS A 498 29.80 -2.07 3.22
C LYS A 498 30.82 -1.43 4.18
N THR A 499 31.42 -2.21 5.07
CA THR A 499 32.48 -1.73 5.97
C THR A 499 33.80 -1.52 5.23
N HIS A 500 34.16 -2.42 4.29
CA HIS A 500 35.37 -2.26 3.47
C HIS A 500 35.29 -1.16 2.39
N SER A 501 34.10 -0.86 1.86
CA SER A 501 33.93 0.27 0.92
C SER A 501 34.00 1.64 1.61
N ARG A 502 33.53 1.76 2.87
CA ARG A 502 33.71 2.97 3.67
C ARG A 502 35.16 3.23 4.10
N GLU A 503 35.97 2.20 4.34
CA GLU A 503 37.40 2.36 4.67
C GLU A 503 38.26 2.76 3.46
N LEU A 504 37.84 2.36 2.24
CA LEU A 504 38.54 2.74 1.00
C LEU A 504 38.19 4.18 0.55
N ASP A 505 36.99 4.67 0.84
CA ASP A 505 36.63 6.07 0.54
C ASP A 505 37.19 7.07 1.58
N ALA A 506 37.43 6.63 2.82
CA ALA A 506 38.05 7.46 3.86
C ALA A 506 39.57 7.64 3.70
N THR A 507 40.22 6.88 2.81
CA THR A 507 41.69 6.94 2.59
C THR A 507 42.09 7.68 1.31
N SER A 508 41.13 8.26 0.57
CA SER A 508 41.41 8.96 -0.71
C SER A 508 41.22 10.48 -0.68
N SER A 509 40.98 11.11 0.47
CA SER A 509 40.69 12.55 0.58
C SER A 509 41.66 13.34 1.49
N GLU A 510 42.98 13.16 1.33
CA GLU A 510 43.93 14.19 1.78
C GLU A 510 45.11 14.34 0.80
N SER A 511 44.98 15.27 -0.15
CA SER A 511 46.14 16.00 -0.68
C SER A 511 45.73 17.32 -1.30
N ASP A 512 45.99 18.43 -0.60
CA ASP A 512 46.46 19.69 -1.20
C ASP A 512 46.80 20.74 -0.13
N ALA A 513 48.09 20.88 0.21
CA ALA A 513 48.78 22.17 0.43
C ALA A 513 50.29 21.99 0.77
N PRO A 514 51.18 22.97 0.44
CA PRO A 514 52.60 22.72 0.24
C PRO A 514 53.55 23.15 1.39
N VAL A 515 54.59 22.32 1.57
CA VAL A 515 56.03 22.59 1.87
C VAL A 515 56.42 23.70 2.88
N ALA A 516 57.03 23.29 4.00
CA ALA A 516 58.23 23.95 4.56
C ALA A 516 59.07 23.05 5.50
N LYS A 517 60.28 22.66 5.02
CA LYS A 517 61.59 22.50 5.73
C LYS A 517 61.59 22.17 7.26
N ARG A 518 62.16 21.02 7.66
CA ARG A 518 63.60 20.78 8.03
C ARG A 518 63.81 19.51 8.88
N ARG A 519 64.91 18.80 8.56
CA ARG A 519 65.88 18.04 9.40
C ARG A 519 65.53 16.64 9.95
N ARG A 520 66.20 15.66 9.32
CA ARG A 520 67.02 14.53 9.85
C ARG A 520 66.79 14.06 11.30
N LEU A 521 66.62 12.73 11.48
CA LEU A 521 67.69 11.80 11.93
C LEU A 521 67.20 10.33 12.02
N THR A 522 68.03 9.42 11.45
CA THR A 522 68.34 8.01 11.83
C THR A 522 67.20 6.99 11.96
N GLU A 523 67.10 6.01 11.05
CA GLU A 523 67.81 4.69 11.08
C GLU A 523 67.64 3.92 12.40
N THR A 524 66.98 2.75 12.37
CA THR A 524 67.63 1.45 12.64
C THR A 524 66.72 0.31 12.18
N VAL A 525 67.28 -0.49 11.27
CA VAL A 525 66.82 -1.80 10.77
C VAL A 525 67.00 -2.88 11.83
N ARG A 526 66.08 -3.83 11.95
CA ARG A 526 66.42 -5.25 12.23
C ARG A 526 65.33 -6.21 11.77
N GLN A 527 65.75 -7.12 10.90
CA GLN A 527 65.01 -8.24 10.32
C GLN A 527 65.12 -9.49 11.22
N ASN A 528 63.99 -10.21 11.32
CA ASN A 528 63.78 -11.68 11.24
C ASN A 528 64.49 -12.60 12.28
N PRO A 529 64.16 -13.91 12.42
CA PRO A 529 63.30 -14.77 11.57
C PRO A 529 62.40 -15.74 12.44
N PRO A 530 61.91 -16.94 11.98
CA PRO A 530 60.58 -17.46 12.32
C PRO A 530 60.58 -18.68 13.28
N GLU A 531 59.36 -19.01 13.74
CA GLU A 531 58.75 -20.30 14.15
C GLU A 531 59.56 -21.42 14.84
N PRO A 532 58.86 -22.18 15.70
CA PRO A 532 58.24 -23.43 15.25
C PRO A 532 56.72 -23.47 15.34
#